data_AF-Q8YCU7-F1
#
_entry.id   AF-Q8YCU7-F1
#
_cell.length_a   1.000
_cell.length_b   1.000
_cell.length_c   1.000
_cell.angle_alpha   90.00
_cell.angle_beta   90.00
_cell.angle_gamma   90.00
#
_symmetry.space_group_name_H-M   'P 1'
#
loop_
_entity.id
_entity.type
_entity.pdbx_description
1 polymer ?
#
loop_
_entity_poly.entity_id
_entity_poly.type
_entity_poly.pdbx_seq_one_letter_code
_entity_poly.pdbx_strand_id
1 'polypeptide(L)'
;MGSVNPVIPVKFTGTVEERKANYNVVKVDGMPEGMVIRVQTGPAVNGTELRDATGEIQFGQFKNQIEYQNAGAALNNEMKKQVLQGVDVENLNGKTVSVVGVFKVVNPKNWLVTPVELEVK
;
A
#
# COMPACT_ATOMS: atom_id res chain seq x y z
N MET A 1 -2.70 23.55 11.89
CA MET A 1 -1.86 22.61 11.12
C MET A 1 -2.54 21.25 11.22
N GLY A 2 -3.12 20.76 10.12
CA GLY A 2 -3.93 19.54 10.12
C GLY A 2 -3.08 18.35 10.53
N SER A 3 -3.58 17.55 11.46
CA SER A 3 -2.98 16.29 11.90
C SER A 3 -2.66 15.43 10.67
N VAL A 4 -1.37 15.23 10.40
CA VAL A 4 -0.94 14.25 9.41
C VAL A 4 -1.24 12.89 10.02
N ASN A 5 -2.20 12.15 9.43
CA ASN A 5 -2.49 10.80 9.88
C ASN A 5 -1.20 9.97 9.88
N PRO A 6 -0.92 9.19 10.94
CA PRO A 6 0.29 8.37 11.01
C PRO A 6 0.42 7.48 9.78
N VAL A 7 1.66 7.36 9.31
CA VAL A 7 2.05 6.45 8.24
C VAL A 7 2.81 5.30 8.88
N ILE A 8 2.30 4.08 8.72
CA ILE A 8 2.75 2.92 9.48
C ILE A 8 3.26 1.84 8.51
N PRO A 9 4.54 1.43 8.61
CA PRO A 9 5.06 0.28 7.89
C PRO A 9 4.53 -1.01 8.52
N VAL A 10 4.24 -2.00 7.68
CA VAL A 10 3.70 -3.30 8.08
C VAL A 10 4.38 -4.42 7.31
N LYS A 11 4.47 -5.58 7.96
CA LYS A 11 4.83 -6.85 7.33
C LYS A 11 3.86 -7.92 7.81
N PHE A 12 3.28 -8.67 6.88
CA PHE A 12 2.35 -9.75 7.20
C PHE A 12 2.37 -10.84 6.14
N THR A 13 1.86 -12.01 6.50
CA THR A 13 1.52 -13.09 5.57
C THR A 13 0.04 -13.39 5.71
N GLY A 14 -0.64 -13.65 4.61
CA GLY A 14 -2.06 -13.98 4.63
C GLY A 14 -2.55 -14.55 3.31
N THR A 15 -3.81 -14.97 3.30
CA THR A 15 -4.47 -15.53 2.12
C THR A 15 -5.30 -14.47 1.45
N VAL A 16 -5.18 -14.34 0.13
CA VAL A 16 -6.02 -13.43 -0.66
C VAL A 16 -7.43 -14.01 -0.75
N GLU A 17 -8.42 -13.31 -0.22
CA GLU A 17 -9.82 -13.77 -0.23
C GLU A 17 -10.63 -13.18 -1.38
N GLU A 18 -10.36 -11.93 -1.75
CA GLU A 18 -11.14 -11.21 -2.75
C GLU A 18 -10.29 -10.26 -3.59
N ARG A 19 -10.49 -10.30 -4.90
CA ARG A 19 -9.95 -9.37 -5.88
C ARG A 19 -11.00 -8.31 -6.23
N LYS A 20 -10.64 -7.04 -6.09
CA LYS A 20 -11.38 -5.86 -6.63
C LYS A 20 -10.48 -5.11 -7.59
N ALA A 21 -10.99 -4.31 -8.52
CA ALA A 21 -10.19 -3.62 -9.54
C ALA A 21 -8.89 -2.96 -9.02
N ASN A 22 -8.96 -2.28 -7.86
CA ASN A 22 -7.84 -1.48 -7.34
C ASN A 22 -7.01 -2.18 -6.23
N TYR A 23 -7.47 -3.31 -5.68
CA TYR A 23 -6.82 -3.95 -4.54
C TYR A 23 -7.21 -5.43 -4.39
N ASN A 24 -6.43 -6.15 -3.60
CA ASN A 24 -6.77 -7.47 -3.08
C ASN A 24 -7.06 -7.39 -1.57
N VAL A 25 -8.07 -8.11 -1.09
CA VAL A 25 -8.35 -8.29 0.34
C VAL A 25 -7.53 -9.47 0.83
N VAL A 26 -6.75 -9.26 1.89
CA VAL A 26 -5.88 -10.28 2.48
C VAL A 26 -6.36 -10.59 3.87
N LYS A 27 -6.67 -11.86 4.11
CA LYS A 27 -6.94 -12.37 5.45
C LYS A 27 -5.64 -12.78 6.11
N VAL A 28 -5.38 -12.19 7.27
CA VAL A 28 -4.22 -12.50 8.12
C VAL A 28 -4.74 -13.17 9.38
N ASP A 29 -4.22 -14.36 9.68
CA ASP A 29 -4.62 -15.11 10.87
C ASP A 29 -4.27 -14.35 12.15
N GLY A 30 -5.19 -14.40 13.13
CA GLY A 30 -5.03 -13.69 14.41
C GLY A 30 -5.42 -12.20 14.38
N MET A 31 -5.86 -11.66 13.25
CA MET A 31 -6.44 -10.31 13.21
C MET A 31 -7.80 -10.26 13.93
N PRO A 32 -8.10 -9.18 14.69
CA PRO A 32 -9.41 -9.00 15.32
C PRO A 32 -10.57 -9.07 14.31
N GLU A 33 -11.72 -9.58 14.74
CA GLU A 33 -12.92 -9.62 13.90
C GLU A 33 -13.31 -8.22 13.40
N GLY A 34 -13.71 -8.15 12.13
CA GLY A 34 -14.09 -6.90 11.47
C GLY A 34 -12.94 -6.00 11.03
N MET A 35 -11.68 -6.43 11.20
CA MET A 35 -10.53 -5.81 10.52
C MET A 35 -10.46 -6.25 9.06
N VAL A 36 -10.23 -5.30 8.16
CA VAL A 36 -10.05 -5.56 6.73
C VAL A 36 -8.69 -5.00 6.30
N ILE A 37 -7.84 -5.88 5.77
CA ILE A 37 -6.57 -5.49 5.15
C ILE A 37 -6.74 -5.56 3.63
N ARG A 38 -6.55 -4.42 2.97
CA ARG A 38 -6.52 -4.31 1.52
C ARG A 38 -5.12 -3.97 1.08
N VAL A 39 -4.64 -4.62 0.02
CA VAL A 39 -3.33 -4.35 -0.59
C VAL A 39 -3.56 -3.76 -1.98
N GLN A 40 -3.00 -2.58 -2.24
CA GLN A 40 -3.09 -1.93 -3.55
C GLN A 40 -2.33 -2.77 -4.59
N THR A 41 -3.08 -3.39 -5.49
CA THR A 41 -2.58 -4.21 -6.60
C THR A 41 -3.23 -3.80 -7.93
N GLY A 42 -3.91 -2.64 -7.93
CA GLY A 42 -4.59 -2.12 -9.10
C GLY A 42 -3.65 -1.48 -10.13
N PRO A 43 -4.18 -1.13 -11.32
CA PRO A 43 -3.42 -0.45 -12.36
C PRO A 43 -2.94 0.95 -11.93
N ALA A 44 -3.63 1.56 -10.97
CA ALA A 44 -3.25 2.81 -10.31
C ALA A 44 -3.05 2.59 -8.81
N VAL A 45 -1.96 3.12 -8.28
CA VAL A 45 -1.64 3.15 -6.86
C VAL A 45 -1.81 4.59 -6.38
N ASN A 46 -2.68 4.78 -5.40
CA ASN A 46 -3.05 6.10 -4.91
C ASN A 46 -2.38 6.39 -3.58
N GLY A 47 -2.30 7.69 -3.27
CA GLY A 47 -1.81 8.19 -1.99
C GLY A 47 -0.35 8.61 -2.01
N THR A 48 0.16 8.93 -0.82
CA THR A 48 1.48 9.53 -0.59
C THR A 48 2.29 8.76 0.45
N GLU A 49 1.81 7.56 0.81
CA GLU A 49 2.32 6.75 1.91
C GLU A 49 3.81 6.45 1.71
N LEU A 50 4.22 6.06 0.50
CA LEU A 50 5.63 5.73 0.23
C LEU A 50 6.56 6.94 0.38
N ARG A 51 6.10 8.13 -0.04
CA ARG A 51 6.86 9.38 0.13
C ARG A 51 6.98 9.74 1.60
N ASP A 52 5.88 9.60 2.33
CA ASP A 52 5.75 10.06 3.72
C ASP A 52 6.37 9.05 4.72
N ALA A 53 6.55 7.79 4.33
CA ALA A 53 6.92 6.67 5.21
C ALA A 53 8.22 6.86 5.98
N THR A 54 9.24 7.43 5.33
CA THR A 54 10.60 7.58 5.91
C THR A 54 10.80 8.92 6.60
N GLY A 55 9.96 9.92 6.28
CA GLY A 55 10.15 11.31 6.73
C GLY A 55 11.31 12.04 6.06
N GLU A 56 12.02 11.41 5.11
CA GLU A 56 13.17 11.99 4.41
C GLU A 56 12.77 12.96 3.29
N ILE A 57 11.61 12.72 2.67
CA ILE A 57 11.07 13.55 1.60
C ILE A 57 10.09 14.55 2.21
N GLN A 58 10.50 15.81 2.27
CA GLN A 58 9.77 16.88 2.94
C GLN A 58 9.44 18.01 1.97
N PHE A 59 8.32 18.69 2.21
CA PHE A 59 7.83 19.78 1.35
C PHE A 59 8.90 20.86 1.07
N GLY A 60 9.75 21.19 2.04
CA GLY A 60 10.82 22.19 1.90
C GLY A 60 11.87 21.88 0.83
N GLN A 61 11.90 20.65 0.29
CA GLN A 61 12.77 20.24 -0.82
C GLN A 61 12.17 20.55 -2.21
N PHE A 62 10.94 21.07 -2.27
CA PHE A 62 10.19 21.30 -3.52
C PHE A 62 9.73 22.75 -3.64
N LYS A 63 9.51 23.23 -4.88
CA LYS A 63 9.14 24.63 -5.10
C LYS A 63 7.67 24.92 -4.80
N ASN A 64 6.82 23.91 -4.92
CA ASN A 64 5.37 24.05 -4.79
C ASN A 64 4.70 22.69 -4.47
N GLN A 65 3.41 22.75 -4.16
CA GLN A 65 2.61 21.56 -3.81
C GLN A 65 2.51 20.57 -4.98
N ILE A 66 2.49 21.03 -6.23
CA ILE A 66 2.36 20.16 -7.40
C ILE A 66 3.60 19.28 -7.53
N GLU A 67 4.80 19.85 -7.43
CA GLU A 67 6.05 19.09 -7.45
C GLU A 67 6.11 18.07 -6.31
N TYR A 68 5.70 18.46 -5.10
CA TYR A 68 5.68 17.56 -3.95
C TYR A 68 4.69 16.38 -4.11
N GLN A 69 3.54 16.61 -4.76
CA GLN A 69 2.60 15.54 -5.10
C GLN A 69 3.13 14.65 -6.23
N ASN A 70 3.78 15.24 -7.23
CA ASN A 70 4.40 14.49 -8.33
C ASN A 70 5.48 13.52 -7.84
N ALA A 71 6.25 13.90 -6.81
CA ALA A 71 7.20 12.98 -6.17
C ALA A 71 6.51 11.73 -5.58
N GLY A 72 5.35 11.89 -4.93
CA GLY A 72 4.56 10.78 -4.43
C GLY A 72 4.03 9.87 -5.55
N ALA A 73 3.50 10.48 -6.62
CA ALA A 73 3.03 9.73 -7.78
C ALA A 73 4.17 8.97 -8.50
N ALA A 74 5.36 9.56 -8.60
CA ALA A 74 6.53 8.92 -9.18
C ALA A 74 6.96 7.69 -8.37
N LEU A 75 6.99 7.78 -7.04
CA LEU A 75 7.30 6.65 -6.16
C LEU A 75 6.27 5.51 -6.31
N ASN A 76 4.98 5.83 -6.37
CA ASN A 76 3.93 4.83 -6.59
C ASN A 76 4.07 4.13 -7.94
N ASN A 77 4.39 4.88 -8.99
CA ASN A 77 4.61 4.34 -10.33
C ASN A 77 5.83 3.42 -10.38
N GLU A 78 6.91 3.80 -9.71
CA GLU A 78 8.13 3.00 -9.66
C GLU A 78 7.94 1.73 -8.84
N MET A 79 7.30 1.83 -7.67
CA MET A 79 6.89 0.67 -6.90
C MET A 79 6.07 -0.32 -7.73
N LYS A 80 5.07 0.16 -8.50
CA LYS A 80 4.24 -0.72 -9.34
C LYS A 80 5.10 -1.53 -10.32
N LYS A 81 6.08 -0.91 -10.97
CA LYS A 81 6.98 -1.60 -11.89
C LYS A 81 7.81 -2.66 -11.16
N GLN A 82 8.39 -2.31 -10.02
CA GLN A 82 9.30 -3.21 -9.30
C GLN A 82 8.58 -4.36 -8.60
N VAL A 83 7.40 -4.10 -8.03
CA VAL A 83 6.69 -5.02 -7.14
C VAL A 83 5.58 -5.78 -7.86
N LEU A 84 4.85 -5.14 -8.77
CA LEU A 84 3.62 -5.72 -9.36
C LEU A 84 3.80 -6.22 -10.80
N GLN A 85 4.83 -5.80 -11.54
CA GLN A 85 4.99 -6.17 -12.96
C GLN A 85 5.11 -7.68 -13.21
N GLY A 86 5.70 -8.42 -12.26
CA GLY A 86 5.84 -9.88 -12.34
C GLY A 86 4.72 -10.67 -11.66
N VAL A 87 3.74 -10.00 -11.08
CA VAL A 87 2.68 -10.63 -10.28
C VAL A 87 1.42 -10.75 -11.11
N ASP A 88 0.89 -11.96 -11.24
CA ASP A 88 -0.43 -12.19 -11.82
C ASP A 88 -1.53 -11.81 -10.82
N VAL A 89 -1.75 -10.49 -10.69
CA VAL A 89 -2.66 -9.89 -9.71
C VAL A 89 -4.12 -10.30 -9.88
N GLU A 90 -4.50 -10.77 -11.07
CA GLU A 90 -5.86 -11.22 -11.37
C GLU A 90 -6.13 -12.63 -10.82
N ASN A 91 -5.08 -13.45 -10.66
CA ASN A 91 -5.19 -14.83 -10.20
C ASN A 91 -4.52 -15.03 -8.82
N LEU A 92 -4.73 -14.09 -7.90
CA LEU A 92 -4.24 -14.20 -6.53
C LEU A 92 -5.24 -14.82 -5.55
N ASN A 93 -6.54 -14.82 -5.85
CA ASN A 93 -7.55 -15.38 -4.93
C ASN A 93 -7.22 -16.83 -4.52
N GLY A 94 -7.29 -17.10 -3.22
CA GLY A 94 -6.94 -18.37 -2.60
C GLY A 94 -5.44 -18.60 -2.39
N LYS A 95 -4.56 -17.76 -2.96
CA LYS A 95 -3.11 -17.89 -2.76
C LYS A 95 -2.66 -17.23 -1.47
N THR A 96 -1.58 -17.77 -0.90
CA THR A 96 -0.90 -17.15 0.24
C THR A 96 0.11 -16.12 -0.28
N VAL A 97 0.11 -14.94 0.32
CA VAL A 97 1.05 -13.86 0.00
C VAL A 97 1.79 -13.39 1.24
N SER A 98 3.06 -13.04 1.06
CA SER A 98 3.85 -12.25 2.03
C SER A 98 3.96 -10.83 1.51
N VAL A 99 3.62 -9.85 2.36
CA VAL A 99 3.57 -8.44 2.00
C VAL A 99 4.38 -7.62 2.99
N VAL A 100 5.25 -6.77 2.47
CA VAL A 100 5.81 -5.61 3.18
C VAL A 100 5.23 -4.37 2.53
N GLY A 101 4.73 -3.43 3.33
CA GLY A 101 4.10 -2.24 2.79
C GLY A 101 3.88 -1.17 3.82
N VAL A 102 3.18 -0.13 3.40
CA VAL A 102 2.90 1.04 4.22
C VAL A 102 1.44 1.43 4.06
N PHE A 103 0.79 1.85 5.15
CA PHE A 103 -0.54 2.45 5.08
C PHE A 103 -0.62 3.72 5.91
N LYS A 104 -1.58 4.58 5.58
CA LYS A 104 -1.95 5.75 6.37
C LYS A 104 -3.17 5.43 7.22
N VAL A 105 -3.15 5.77 8.50
CA VAL A 105 -4.26 5.49 9.43
C VAL A 105 -5.44 6.44 9.14
N VAL A 106 -6.26 6.08 8.17
CA VAL A 106 -7.50 6.80 7.83
C VAL A 106 -8.71 6.15 8.52
N ASN A 107 -8.78 4.82 8.47
CA ASN A 107 -9.78 4.02 9.18
C ASN A 107 -9.05 2.90 9.96
N PRO A 108 -9.08 2.91 11.31
CA PRO A 108 -8.40 1.92 12.13
C PRO A 108 -8.81 0.47 11.86
N LYS A 109 -10.00 0.22 11.30
CA LYS A 109 -10.51 -1.11 10.98
C LYS A 109 -10.36 -1.50 9.51
N ASN A 110 -9.94 -0.58 8.64
CA ASN A 110 -9.84 -0.83 7.21
C ASN A 110 -8.56 -0.21 6.65
N TRP A 111 -7.53 -1.04 6.54
CA TRP A 111 -6.21 -0.62 6.09
C TRP A 111 -6.10 -0.75 4.59
N LEU A 112 -5.54 0.27 3.93
CA LEU A 112 -5.17 0.22 2.53
C LEU A 112 -3.64 0.32 2.44
N VAL A 113 -3.02 -0.84 2.29
CA VAL A 113 -1.57 -1.02 2.26
C VAL A 113 -1.06 -0.81 0.84
N THR A 114 -0.09 0.06 0.68
CA THR A 114 0.73 0.21 -0.52
C THR A 114 1.94 -0.71 -0.38
N PRO A 115 2.05 -1.80 -1.16
CA PRO A 115 3.14 -2.76 -1.00
C PRO A 115 4.46 -2.15 -1.48
N VAL A 116 5.57 -2.52 -0.84
CA VAL A 116 6.94 -2.34 -1.35
C VAL A 116 7.62 -3.69 -1.63
N GLU A 117 7.01 -4.78 -1.17
CA GLU A 117 7.36 -6.15 -1.48
C GLU A 117 6.08 -7.00 -1.47
N LEU A 118 5.92 -7.86 -2.47
CA LEU A 118 4.82 -8.82 -2.54
C LEU A 118 5.34 -10.14 -3.13
N GLU A 119 5.29 -11.19 -2.33
CA GLU A 119 5.69 -12.53 -2.71
C GLU A 119 4.47 -13.45 -2.68
N VAL A 120 4.28 -14.23 -3.75
CA VAL A 120 3.23 -15.26 -3.84
C VAL A 120 3.87 -16.60 -3.50
N LYS A 121 3.32 -17.32 -2.53
CA LYS A 121 3.81 -18.64 -2.10
C LYS A 121 3.14 -19.78 -2.83
#